data_AF-A0A2E0MHN2-F1
#
_entry.id   AF-A0A2E0MHN2-F1
#
_cell.length_a   1.000
_cell.length_b   1.000
_cell.length_c   1.000
_cell.angle_alpha   90.00
_cell.angle_beta   90.00
_cell.angle_gamma   90.00
#
_symmetry.space_group_name_H-M   'P 1'
#
loop_
_entity.id
_entity.type
_entity.pdbx_description
1 polymer ?
#
loop_
_entity_poly.entity_id
_entity_poly.type
_entity_poly.pdbx_seq_one_letter_code
_entity_poly.pdbx_strand_id
1 'polypeptide(L)'
;MRSRLILVVFLLMSFVVSAQDLTNNQKLWLSNYTFVKLNSRFSIDNFYVMSYDLHKNNRFGFAQTDLGFNYHLNKKLRFFMAYSNSQFRFLNSYYNRYDREPNSLGYMTFHRFGLGTQHNYKINRNFRMINRVVAQLYTPKLQKYKYRYMHVFTINYRHRKLPFKLRPFAQSFLYYYSGGFDYDYKNEAGEVDPAPPNGLHRYRVRFGFSFKPLPKVKLLTLKAYYGFQQEFNTRWGNDLNVERIGRVTGNVYTDMKFNNYVIWGLQLNLIF
;
A
#
# COMPACT_ATOMS: atom_id res chain seq x y z
N MET A 1 16.66 23.53 -21.40
CA MET A 1 15.37 23.36 -20.67
C MET A 1 14.42 22.31 -21.28
N ARG A 2 14.61 21.86 -22.53
CA ARG A 2 13.73 20.87 -23.20
C ARG A 2 14.02 19.40 -22.87
N SER A 3 15.24 19.04 -22.46
CA SER A 3 15.64 17.66 -22.16
C SER A 3 15.13 17.10 -20.82
N ARG A 4 14.71 17.95 -19.88
CA ARG A 4 14.20 17.50 -18.57
C ARG A 4 12.69 17.20 -18.56
N LEU A 5 11.93 17.72 -19.53
CA LEU A 5 10.51 17.37 -19.67
C LEU A 5 10.34 16.01 -20.35
N ILE A 6 11.22 15.69 -21.31
CA ILE A 6 11.21 14.42 -22.06
C ILE A 6 11.44 13.23 -21.12
N LEU A 7 12.31 13.35 -20.11
CA LEU A 7 12.56 12.27 -19.15
C LEU A 7 11.38 12.00 -18.21
N VAL A 8 10.57 13.03 -17.91
CA VAL A 8 9.34 12.90 -17.10
C VAL A 8 8.19 12.30 -17.92
N VAL A 9 8.14 12.57 -19.23
CA VAL A 9 7.18 11.97 -20.16
C VAL A 9 7.57 10.51 -20.49
N PHE A 10 8.86 10.18 -20.64
CA PHE A 10 9.32 8.81 -20.88
C PHE A 10 9.16 7.89 -19.66
N LEU A 11 9.26 8.42 -18.42
CA LEU A 11 8.92 7.68 -17.19
C LEU A 11 7.41 7.37 -17.04
N LEU A 12 6.55 8.02 -17.84
CA LEU A 12 5.10 7.78 -17.86
C LEU A 12 4.66 6.89 -19.04
N MET A 13 5.54 6.54 -19.98
CA MET A 13 5.18 5.97 -21.29
C MET A 13 5.68 4.54 -21.57
N SER A 14 6.17 3.77 -20.58
CA SER A 14 6.66 2.41 -20.86
C SER A 14 6.24 1.37 -19.82
N PHE A 15 4.96 1.38 -19.49
CA PHE A 15 4.29 0.22 -18.94
C PHE A 15 3.10 -0.09 -19.83
N VAL A 16 3.35 -0.88 -20.89
CA VAL A 16 2.30 -1.71 -21.50
C VAL A 16 1.92 -2.73 -20.43
N VAL A 17 1.06 -2.27 -19.54
CA VAL A 17 0.44 -3.06 -18.52
C VAL A 17 -0.90 -3.40 -19.10
N SER A 18 -1.09 -4.67 -19.46
CA SER A 18 -2.37 -5.23 -19.86
C SER A 18 -3.40 -4.76 -18.83
N ALA A 19 -4.25 -3.81 -19.24
CA ALA A 19 -5.26 -3.26 -18.38
C ALA A 19 -6.32 -4.34 -18.18
N GLN A 20 -6.25 -5.04 -17.05
CA GLN A 20 -7.41 -5.74 -16.54
C GLN A 20 -8.54 -4.71 -16.42
N ASP A 21 -9.74 -5.06 -16.88
CA ASP A 21 -10.91 -4.23 -16.66
C ASP A 21 -11.11 -4.01 -15.15
N LEU A 22 -10.85 -2.78 -14.69
CA LEU A 22 -10.99 -2.38 -13.28
C LEU A 22 -12.36 -1.77 -12.96
N THR A 23 -13.25 -1.65 -13.96
CA THR A 23 -14.56 -1.02 -13.81
C THR A 23 -15.34 -1.68 -12.67
N ASN A 24 -15.16 -2.99 -12.50
CA ASN A 24 -15.82 -3.83 -11.50
C ASN A 24 -14.96 -4.15 -10.26
N ASN A 25 -13.77 -3.56 -10.06
CA ASN A 25 -12.97 -3.82 -8.85
C ASN A 25 -12.64 -2.52 -8.10
N GLN A 26 -13.68 -1.89 -7.57
CA GLN A 26 -13.59 -0.66 -6.80
C GLN A 26 -13.65 -0.92 -5.30
N LYS A 27 -12.86 -0.16 -4.53
CA LYS A 27 -12.83 -0.20 -3.07
C LYS A 27 -13.05 1.19 -2.46
N LEU A 28 -13.80 1.25 -1.37
CA LEU A 28 -13.91 2.43 -0.52
C LEU A 28 -13.02 2.25 0.72
N TRP A 29 -12.12 3.21 0.96
CA TRP A 29 -11.23 3.25 2.12
C TRP A 29 -11.64 4.39 3.04
N LEU A 30 -12.08 4.06 4.24
CA LEU A 30 -12.39 5.01 5.29
C LEU A 30 -11.29 4.93 6.34
N SER A 31 -10.70 6.07 6.70
CA SER A 31 -9.55 6.06 7.59
C SER A 31 -9.50 7.22 8.57
N ASN A 32 -8.86 6.97 9.70
CA ASN A 32 -8.60 7.94 10.75
C ASN A 32 -7.09 7.96 11.02
N TYR A 33 -6.53 9.14 11.18
CA TYR A 33 -5.13 9.35 11.50
C TYR A 33 -5.02 10.29 12.68
N THR A 34 -4.46 9.82 13.79
CA THR A 34 -4.19 10.63 14.97
C THR A 34 -2.68 10.80 15.11
N PHE A 35 -2.21 12.02 15.32
CA PHE A 35 -0.81 12.34 15.54
C PHE A 35 -0.68 13.13 16.83
N VAL A 36 0.27 12.74 17.69
CA VAL A 36 0.57 13.42 18.94
C VAL A 36 2.06 13.73 18.98
N LYS A 37 2.41 15.01 19.06
CA LYS A 37 3.81 15.40 19.28
C LYS A 37 4.15 15.29 20.76
N LEU A 38 5.06 14.39 21.11
CA LEU A 38 5.54 14.24 22.50
C LEU A 38 6.55 15.34 22.85
N ASN A 39 7.50 15.60 21.95
CA ASN A 39 8.47 16.69 22.08
C ASN A 39 9.06 17.07 20.70
N SER A 40 10.16 17.83 20.68
CA SER A 40 10.80 18.29 19.44
C SER A 40 11.32 17.15 18.55
N ARG A 41 11.67 16.00 19.13
CA ARG A 41 12.24 14.83 18.43
C ARG A 41 11.26 13.68 18.33
N PHE A 42 10.36 13.49 19.28
CA PHE A 42 9.51 12.30 19.35
C PHE A 42 8.04 12.60 19.09
N SER A 43 7.37 11.71 18.35
CA SER A 43 5.92 11.73 18.17
C SER A 43 5.35 10.33 18.04
N ILE A 44 4.09 10.18 18.43
CA ILE A 44 3.31 8.97 18.23
C ILE A 44 2.25 9.26 17.17
N ASP A 45 1.95 8.26 16.34
CA ASP A 45 0.79 8.30 15.47
C ASP A 45 -0.01 7.01 15.53
N ASN A 46 -1.31 7.14 15.31
CA ASN A 46 -2.21 6.01 15.13
C ASN A 46 -2.92 6.18 13.78
N PHE A 47 -2.97 5.11 12.99
CA PHE A 47 -3.67 5.09 11.72
C PHE A 47 -4.63 3.91 11.69
N TYR A 48 -5.92 4.19 11.55
CA TYR A 48 -6.96 3.19 11.34
C TYR A 48 -7.49 3.29 9.91
N VAL A 49 -7.69 2.16 9.25
CA VAL A 49 -8.33 2.10 7.93
C VAL A 49 -9.24 0.89 7.82
N MET A 50 -10.41 1.08 7.21
CA MET A 50 -11.32 0.03 6.76
C MET A 50 -11.47 0.09 5.25
N SER A 51 -11.63 -1.06 4.61
CA SER A 51 -11.86 -1.20 3.18
C SER A 51 -13.16 -1.96 2.91
N TYR A 52 -13.94 -1.48 1.95
CA TYR A 52 -15.15 -2.14 1.44
C TYR A 52 -15.05 -2.38 -0.07
N ASP A 53 -15.45 -3.56 -0.53
CA ASP A 53 -15.56 -3.92 -1.95
C ASP A 53 -16.91 -3.43 -2.49
N LEU A 54 -16.92 -2.32 -3.25
CA LEU A 54 -18.17 -1.67 -3.70
C LEU A 54 -18.99 -2.56 -4.65
N HIS A 55 -18.31 -3.23 -5.58
CA HIS A 55 -18.88 -4.15 -6.56
C HIS A 55 -19.48 -5.44 -5.97
N LYS A 56 -19.29 -5.69 -4.67
CA LYS A 56 -19.82 -6.87 -3.96
C LYS A 56 -20.75 -6.45 -2.84
N ASN A 57 -21.73 -5.59 -3.14
CA ASN A 57 -22.70 -5.08 -2.17
C ASN A 57 -22.03 -4.49 -0.91
N ASN A 58 -21.01 -3.65 -1.11
CA ASN A 58 -20.23 -3.03 -0.03
C ASN A 58 -19.64 -4.03 0.97
N ARG A 59 -19.27 -5.23 0.52
CA ARG A 59 -18.71 -6.27 1.37
C ARG A 59 -17.42 -5.81 2.03
N PHE A 60 -17.29 -6.04 3.33
CA PHE A 60 -16.06 -5.79 4.08
C PHE A 60 -14.86 -6.51 3.44
N GLY A 61 -13.78 -5.76 3.23
CA GLY A 61 -12.51 -6.26 2.69
C GLY A 61 -11.47 -6.50 3.77
N PHE A 62 -11.08 -5.44 4.49
CA PHE A 62 -10.13 -5.53 5.61
C PHE A 62 -10.26 -4.32 6.55
N ALA A 63 -9.76 -4.48 7.77
CA ALA A 63 -9.48 -3.41 8.71
C ALA A 63 -8.02 -3.46 9.14
N GLN A 64 -7.38 -2.32 9.36
CA GLN A 64 -6.00 -2.25 9.84
C GLN A 64 -5.84 -1.08 10.80
N THR A 65 -5.21 -1.34 11.94
CA THR A 65 -4.78 -0.34 12.92
C THR A 65 -3.26 -0.35 13.01
N ASP A 66 -2.63 0.80 12.82
CA ASP A 66 -1.19 1.02 12.95
C ASP A 66 -0.93 1.93 14.14
N LEU A 67 0.02 1.57 15.00
CA LEU A 67 0.59 2.40 16.04
C LEU A 67 2.04 2.67 15.69
N GLY A 68 2.38 3.93 15.44
CA GLY A 68 3.69 4.40 15.03
C GLY A 68 4.40 5.19 16.11
N PHE A 69 5.68 4.93 16.30
CA PHE A 69 6.60 5.76 17.06
C PHE A 69 7.63 6.37 16.11
N ASN A 70 7.86 7.68 16.23
CA ASN A 70 8.68 8.44 15.31
C ASN A 70 9.80 9.18 16.05
N TYR A 71 11.01 9.10 15.49
CA TYR A 71 12.16 9.89 15.89
C TYR A 71 12.58 10.84 14.77
N HIS A 72 12.54 12.14 15.05
CA HIS A 72 12.95 13.20 14.14
C HIS A 72 14.41 13.55 14.42
N LEU A 73 15.31 12.99 13.61
CA LEU A 73 16.72 13.36 13.67
C LEU A 73 16.90 14.85 13.35
N ASN A 74 16.19 15.34 12.33
CA ASN A 74 16.14 16.76 11.99
C ASN A 74 14.85 17.09 11.20
N LYS A 75 14.72 18.32 10.70
CA LYS A 75 13.55 18.78 9.92
C LYS A 75 13.34 18.00 8.61
N LYS A 76 14.37 17.33 8.10
CA LYS A 76 14.36 16.61 6.83
C LYS A 76 14.23 15.10 7.06
N LEU A 77 15.00 14.52 7.98
CA LEU A 77 15.08 13.07 8.19
C LEU A 77 14.35 12.61 9.45
N ARG A 78 13.53 11.58 9.29
CA ARG A 78 12.76 10.92 10.35
C ARG A 78 12.92 9.41 10.26
N PHE A 79 13.15 8.77 11.40
CA PHE A 79 13.05 7.33 11.57
C PHE A 79 11.71 7.00 12.21
N PHE A 80 11.13 5.87 11.86
CA PHE A 80 9.91 5.41 12.51
C PHE A 80 9.90 3.90 12.64
N MET A 81 9.22 3.45 13.68
CA MET A 81 8.82 2.07 13.88
C MET A 81 7.31 2.01 14.06
N ALA A 82 6.67 0.95 13.60
CA ALA A 82 5.23 0.80 13.72
C ALA A 82 4.86 -0.65 13.99
N TYR A 83 3.89 -0.83 14.87
CA TYR A 83 3.17 -2.09 15.01
C TYR A 83 1.79 -1.95 14.37
N SER A 84 1.34 -3.00 13.74
CA SER A 84 0.09 -3.02 13.00
C SER A 84 -0.68 -4.28 13.28
N ASN A 85 -1.98 -4.15 13.49
CA ASN A 85 -2.93 -5.25 13.54
C ASN A 85 -3.86 -5.14 12.33
N SER A 86 -3.91 -6.16 11.49
CA SER A 86 -4.75 -6.21 10.29
C SER A 86 -5.72 -7.38 10.37
N GLN A 87 -6.98 -7.14 10.09
CA GLN A 87 -8.03 -8.14 10.04
C GLN A 87 -8.52 -8.30 8.61
N PHE A 88 -8.48 -9.53 8.11
CA PHE A 88 -8.99 -9.89 6.78
C PHE A 88 -10.10 -10.92 6.93
N ARG A 89 -11.06 -10.91 6.01
CA ARG A 89 -12.04 -12.00 5.91
C ARG A 89 -11.33 -13.33 5.73
N PHE A 90 -11.69 -14.31 6.56
CA PHE A 90 -11.19 -15.67 6.40
C PHE A 90 -11.74 -16.26 5.11
N LEU A 91 -10.86 -16.88 4.32
CA LEU A 91 -11.19 -17.54 3.05
C LEU A 91 -10.97 -19.03 3.23
N ASN A 92 -11.73 -19.89 2.54
CA ASN A 92 -11.53 -21.34 2.65
C ASN A 92 -10.09 -21.78 2.27
N SER A 93 -9.42 -21.03 1.40
CA SER A 93 -8.01 -21.25 1.05
C SER A 93 -7.04 -21.04 2.22
N TYR A 94 -7.49 -20.49 3.35
CA TYR A 94 -6.68 -20.26 4.54
C TYR A 94 -6.60 -21.51 5.43
N TYR A 95 -7.60 -22.39 5.45
CA TYR A 95 -7.57 -23.64 6.22
C TYR A 95 -6.35 -24.51 5.88
N ASN A 96 -5.99 -24.59 4.59
CA ASN A 96 -4.86 -25.42 4.15
C ASN A 96 -3.49 -24.74 4.33
N ARG A 97 -3.46 -23.45 4.68
CA ARG A 97 -2.22 -22.64 4.71
C ARG A 97 -1.86 -22.14 6.09
N TYR A 98 -2.83 -22.08 7.00
CA TYR A 98 -2.66 -21.57 8.35
C TYR A 98 -3.25 -22.55 9.34
N ASP A 99 -2.44 -22.93 10.32
CA ASP A 99 -2.86 -23.73 11.47
C ASP A 99 -3.59 -22.85 12.50
N ARG A 100 -4.64 -22.15 12.04
CA ARG A 100 -5.43 -21.20 12.85
C ARG A 100 -6.86 -21.10 12.32
N GLU A 101 -7.81 -21.20 13.24
CA GLU A 101 -9.21 -20.89 13.01
C GLU A 101 -9.47 -19.37 12.94
N PRO A 102 -10.51 -18.92 12.21
CA PRO A 102 -10.95 -17.53 12.30
C PRO A 102 -11.40 -17.18 13.72
N ASN A 103 -11.37 -15.88 14.04
CA ASN A 103 -12.01 -15.40 15.27
C ASN A 103 -13.54 -15.53 15.18
N SER A 104 -14.25 -15.23 16.28
CA SER A 104 -15.72 -15.31 16.37
C SER A 104 -16.48 -14.50 15.32
N LEU A 105 -15.81 -13.56 14.64
CA LEU A 105 -16.38 -12.72 13.59
C LEU A 105 -16.02 -13.21 12.17
N GLY A 106 -15.38 -14.37 12.03
CA GLY A 106 -14.97 -14.93 10.74
C GLY A 106 -13.74 -14.22 10.12
N TYR A 107 -12.91 -13.56 10.94
CA TYR A 107 -11.73 -12.83 10.50
C TYR A 107 -10.42 -13.48 10.94
N MET A 108 -9.42 -13.37 10.07
CA MET A 108 -8.04 -13.72 10.38
C MET A 108 -7.24 -12.47 10.73
N THR A 109 -6.49 -12.54 11.83
CA THR A 109 -5.64 -11.45 12.30
C THR A 109 -4.20 -11.66 11.86
N PHE A 110 -3.61 -10.61 11.29
CA PHE A 110 -2.20 -10.53 10.93
C PHE A 110 -1.56 -9.39 11.68
N HIS A 111 -0.45 -9.70 12.34
CA HIS A 111 0.40 -8.71 12.97
C HIS A 111 1.47 -8.28 11.99
N ARG A 112 1.84 -7.00 12.02
CA ARG A 112 2.94 -6.48 11.21
C ARG A 112 3.81 -5.55 12.02
N PHE A 113 5.10 -5.79 11.98
CA PHE A 113 6.12 -4.87 12.50
C PHE A 113 6.77 -4.16 11.32
N GLY A 114 6.86 -2.84 11.40
CA GLY A 114 7.41 -1.98 10.36
C GLY A 114 8.52 -1.11 10.90
N LEU A 115 9.58 -0.95 10.12
CA LEU A 115 10.67 0.00 10.37
C LEU A 115 10.89 0.81 9.10
N GLY A 116 11.34 2.05 9.24
CA GLY A 116 11.72 2.80 8.06
C GLY A 116 12.19 4.21 8.30
N THR A 117 12.47 4.87 7.18
CA THR A 117 12.98 6.23 7.12
C THR A 117 12.09 7.09 6.24
N GLN A 118 12.05 8.38 6.54
CA GLN A 118 11.38 9.37 5.72
C GLN A 118 12.27 10.59 5.57
N HIS A 119 12.43 11.03 4.33
CA HIS A 119 13.15 12.23 3.97
C HIS A 119 12.22 13.25 3.31
N ASN A 120 12.11 14.41 3.94
CA ASN A 120 11.32 15.55 3.47
C ASN A 120 12.21 16.56 2.75
N TYR A 121 11.89 16.84 1.49
CA TYR A 121 12.58 17.80 0.65
C TYR A 121 11.65 18.96 0.29
N LYS A 122 12.14 20.19 0.47
CA LYS A 122 11.45 21.40 -0.01
C LYS A 122 12.02 21.75 -1.37
N ILE A 123 11.24 21.59 -2.44
CA ILE A 123 11.66 21.99 -3.79
C ILE A 123 11.64 23.51 -3.89
N ASN A 124 10.51 24.11 -3.52
CA ASN A 124 10.34 25.56 -3.50
C ASN A 124 9.29 25.95 -2.44
N ARG A 125 8.80 27.20 -2.48
CA ARG A 125 7.80 27.69 -1.52
C ARG A 125 6.47 26.91 -1.56
N ASN A 126 6.11 26.36 -2.72
CA ASN A 126 4.82 25.73 -2.97
C ASN A 126 4.91 24.20 -3.02
N PHE A 127 6.05 23.63 -3.42
CA PHE A 127 6.20 22.19 -3.60
C PHE A 127 7.08 21.54 -2.53
N ARG A 128 6.61 20.42 -2.00
CA ARG A 128 7.38 19.55 -1.09
C ARG A 128 7.31 18.12 -1.55
N MET A 129 8.47 17.46 -1.56
CA MET A 129 8.62 16.03 -1.79
C MET A 129 8.86 15.30 -0.48
N ILE A 130 8.37 14.07 -0.42
CA ILE A 130 8.57 13.15 0.69
C ILE A 130 8.96 11.81 0.09
N ASN A 131 10.14 11.31 0.45
CA ASN A 131 10.59 9.96 0.15
C ASN A 131 10.52 9.14 1.42
N ARG A 132 9.91 7.95 1.36
CA ARG A 132 9.80 7.06 2.52
C ARG A 132 10.16 5.64 2.08
N VAL A 133 11.02 4.98 2.84
CA VAL A 133 11.35 3.56 2.68
C VAL A 133 10.87 2.84 3.93
N VAL A 134 10.20 1.71 3.75
CA VAL A 134 9.64 0.90 4.84
C VAL A 134 9.99 -0.56 4.62
N ALA A 135 10.51 -1.22 5.63
CA ALA A 135 10.58 -2.67 5.71
C ALA A 135 9.50 -3.17 6.68
N GLN A 136 8.82 -4.26 6.34
CA GLN A 136 7.71 -4.80 7.11
C GLN A 136 7.83 -6.30 7.24
N LEU A 137 7.61 -6.82 8.44
CA LEU A 137 7.52 -8.24 8.77
C LEU A 137 6.07 -8.57 9.15
N TYR A 138 5.52 -9.63 8.59
CA TYR A 138 4.17 -10.13 8.86
C TYR A 138 4.20 -11.45 9.65
N THR A 139 3.32 -11.56 10.64
CA THR A 139 3.11 -12.77 11.44
C THR A 139 1.60 -13.02 11.65
N PRO A 140 1.03 -14.14 11.17
CA PRO A 140 1.70 -15.15 10.33
C PRO A 140 2.11 -14.58 8.96
N LYS A 141 2.94 -15.32 8.21
CA LYS A 141 3.33 -14.90 6.85
C LYS A 141 2.10 -14.80 5.95
N LEU A 142 2.01 -13.81 5.08
CA LEU A 142 0.92 -13.75 4.10
C LEU A 142 1.22 -14.69 2.93
N GLN A 143 0.17 -15.04 2.19
CA GLN A 143 0.25 -15.88 0.99
C GLN A 143 1.41 -15.48 0.05
N LYS A 144 1.48 -14.18 -0.26
CA LYS A 144 2.44 -13.58 -1.20
C LYS A 144 3.76 -13.17 -0.56
N TYR A 145 3.85 -13.04 0.76
CA TYR A 145 5.06 -12.55 1.44
C TYR A 145 5.01 -12.69 2.97
N LYS A 146 6.18 -12.90 3.58
CA LYS A 146 6.42 -12.64 5.01
C LYS A 146 7.03 -11.25 5.22
N TYR A 147 7.90 -10.84 4.30
CA TYR A 147 8.57 -9.55 4.32
C TYR A 147 8.09 -8.69 3.16
N ARG A 148 7.80 -7.41 3.44
CA ARG A 148 7.41 -6.43 2.42
C ARG A 148 8.24 -5.17 2.55
N TYR A 149 8.92 -4.81 1.47
CA TYR A 149 9.60 -3.52 1.36
C TYR A 149 8.77 -2.58 0.51
N MET A 150 8.68 -1.32 0.94
CA MET A 150 7.84 -0.33 0.30
C MET A 150 8.61 0.97 0.15
N HIS A 151 8.74 1.42 -1.09
CA HIS A 151 9.17 2.79 -1.39
C HIS A 151 7.94 3.65 -1.66
N VAL A 152 7.85 4.80 -1.01
CA VAL A 152 6.75 5.75 -1.16
C VAL A 152 7.30 7.12 -1.50
N PHE A 153 6.92 7.62 -2.66
CA PHE A 153 7.21 8.97 -3.09
C PHE A 153 5.93 9.81 -3.03
N THR A 154 5.99 10.98 -2.41
CA THR A 154 4.85 11.91 -2.33
C THR A 154 5.28 13.30 -2.77
N ILE A 155 4.54 13.92 -3.68
CA ILE A 155 4.65 15.34 -4.00
C ILE A 155 3.40 16.07 -3.50
N ASN A 156 3.59 17.18 -2.80
CA ASN A 156 2.53 18.00 -2.26
C ASN A 156 2.63 19.43 -2.80
N TYR A 157 1.50 19.98 -3.23
CA TYR A 157 1.34 21.40 -3.52
C TYR A 157 0.74 22.13 -2.30
N ARG A 158 1.37 23.22 -1.86
CA ARG A 158 1.08 23.94 -0.60
C ARG A 158 1.00 25.44 -0.82
N HIS A 159 0.23 25.88 -1.80
CA HIS A 159 0.04 27.29 -2.06
C HIS A 159 -0.89 27.94 -1.01
N ARG A 160 -0.45 29.07 -0.43
CA ARG A 160 -1.16 29.73 0.69
C ARG A 160 -2.53 30.31 0.31
N LYS A 161 -2.71 30.71 -0.96
CA LYS A 161 -3.95 31.33 -1.46
C LYS A 161 -5.05 30.32 -1.81
N LEU A 162 -4.81 29.01 -1.68
CA LEU A 162 -5.85 28.04 -1.99
C LEU A 162 -6.94 28.07 -0.90
N PRO A 163 -8.23 27.99 -1.29
CA PRO A 163 -9.34 28.01 -0.35
C PRO A 163 -9.23 26.84 0.63
N PHE A 164 -9.70 27.03 1.87
CA PHE A 164 -9.66 26.03 2.94
C PHE A 164 -8.28 25.40 3.19
N LYS A 165 -7.20 26.12 2.85
CA LYS A 165 -5.81 25.62 2.89
C LYS A 165 -5.66 24.30 2.13
N LEU A 166 -6.35 24.15 1.00
CA LEU A 166 -6.28 22.98 0.13
C LEU A 166 -4.83 22.66 -0.24
N ARG A 167 -4.48 21.38 -0.20
CA ARG A 167 -3.16 20.88 -0.56
C ARG A 167 -3.32 19.64 -1.43
N PRO A 168 -3.33 19.82 -2.76
CA PRO A 168 -3.26 18.72 -3.70
C PRO A 168 -1.97 17.91 -3.48
N PHE A 169 -2.06 16.60 -3.69
CA PHE A 169 -0.92 15.70 -3.62
C PHE A 169 -1.03 14.58 -4.66
N ALA A 170 0.13 14.05 -5.04
CA ALA A 170 0.27 12.81 -5.76
C ALA A 170 1.24 11.91 -4.99
N GLN A 171 0.95 10.62 -4.94
CA GLN A 171 1.74 9.64 -4.18
C GLN A 171 1.88 8.36 -4.99
N SER A 172 3.11 7.87 -5.14
CA SER A 172 3.40 6.55 -5.70
C SER A 172 3.97 5.63 -4.64
N PHE A 173 3.65 4.35 -4.77
CA PHE A 173 4.11 3.27 -3.93
C PHE A 173 4.65 2.16 -4.83
N LEU A 174 5.81 1.63 -4.48
CA LEU A 174 6.38 0.44 -5.10
C LEU A 174 6.62 -0.59 -4.01
N TYR A 175 6.20 -1.84 -4.25
CA TYR A 175 6.28 -2.91 -3.27
C TYR A 175 7.15 -4.06 -3.78
N TYR A 176 8.07 -4.48 -2.93
CA TYR A 176 8.84 -5.71 -3.08
C TYR A 176 8.36 -6.72 -2.04
N TYR A 177 8.10 -7.95 -2.48
CA TYR A 177 7.64 -9.07 -1.66
C TYR A 177 8.78 -10.06 -1.45
N SER A 178 8.83 -10.67 -0.27
CA SER A 178 9.79 -11.74 0.02
C SER A 178 9.28 -12.73 1.07
N GLY A 179 9.68 -14.00 0.95
CA GLY A 179 9.47 -15.04 1.96
C GLY A 179 8.00 -15.44 2.11
N GLY A 180 7.25 -15.48 1.00
CA GLY A 180 5.87 -15.96 0.97
C GLY A 180 5.72 -17.45 1.25
N PHE A 181 4.64 -18.05 0.76
CA PHE A 181 4.60 -19.50 0.60
C PHE A 181 5.34 -19.89 -0.67
N ASP A 182 5.85 -21.12 -0.67
CA ASP A 182 6.48 -21.66 -1.86
C ASP A 182 5.41 -22.12 -2.85
N TYR A 183 5.73 -21.97 -4.12
CA TYR A 183 4.92 -22.36 -5.26
C TYR A 183 5.83 -23.07 -6.24
N ASP A 184 5.33 -24.16 -6.81
CA ASP A 184 5.98 -24.88 -7.91
C ASP A 184 6.10 -23.97 -9.14
N TYR A 185 7.31 -23.48 -9.43
CA TYR A 185 7.64 -22.86 -10.71
C TYR A 185 8.19 -23.93 -11.65
N LYS A 186 8.08 -23.73 -12.96
CA LYS A 186 8.76 -24.58 -13.95
C LYS A 186 10.05 -23.91 -14.40
N ASN A 187 11.16 -24.62 -14.33
CA ASN A 187 12.43 -24.17 -14.90
C ASN A 187 12.44 -24.36 -16.44
N GLU A 188 13.53 -23.95 -17.09
CA GLU A 188 13.70 -24.06 -18.55
C GLU A 188 13.70 -25.53 -19.04
N ALA A 189 14.06 -26.48 -18.18
CA ALA A 189 14.00 -27.91 -18.44
C ALA A 189 12.59 -28.51 -18.18
N GLY A 190 11.63 -27.71 -17.72
CA GLY A 190 10.27 -28.12 -17.41
C GLY A 190 10.10 -28.79 -16.04
N GLU A 191 11.15 -28.86 -15.24
CA GLU A 191 11.14 -29.41 -13.88
C GLU A 191 10.53 -28.41 -12.89
N VAL A 192 9.98 -28.95 -11.79
CA VAL A 192 9.38 -28.14 -10.74
C VAL A 192 10.45 -27.66 -9.77
N ASP A 193 10.57 -26.34 -9.63
CA ASP A 193 11.42 -25.65 -8.66
C ASP A 193 10.53 -24.84 -7.68
N PRO A 194 10.26 -25.34 -6.46
CA PRO A 194 9.43 -24.65 -5.48
C PRO A 194 10.14 -23.42 -4.91
N ALA A 195 9.55 -22.24 -5.13
CA ALA A 195 10.09 -21.00 -4.59
C ALA A 195 8.98 -20.05 -4.13
N PRO A 196 9.27 -19.03 -3.31
CA PRO A 196 8.31 -17.98 -3.00
C PRO A 196 8.29 -16.89 -4.09
N PRO A 197 7.20 -16.11 -4.23
CA PRO A 197 7.08 -15.02 -5.21
C PRO A 197 7.87 -13.78 -4.76
N ASN A 198 9.19 -13.93 -4.71
CA ASN A 198 10.11 -12.88 -4.31
C ASN A 198 10.35 -11.91 -5.49
N GLY A 199 10.15 -10.61 -5.27
CA GLY A 199 10.34 -9.63 -6.34
C GLY A 199 9.50 -8.37 -6.22
N LEU A 200 9.60 -7.51 -7.25
CA LEU A 200 8.72 -6.36 -7.42
C LEU A 200 7.39 -6.82 -8.01
N HIS A 201 6.31 -6.62 -7.25
CA HIS A 201 5.03 -7.23 -7.61
C HIS A 201 3.84 -6.30 -7.55
N ARG A 202 4.01 -5.08 -7.06
CA ARG A 202 2.89 -4.15 -6.95
C ARG A 202 3.37 -2.72 -7.05
N TYR A 203 2.59 -1.92 -7.76
CA TYR A 203 2.63 -0.47 -7.65
C TYR A 203 1.26 0.05 -7.24
N ARG A 204 1.24 1.21 -6.60
CA ARG A 204 0.01 1.96 -6.32
C ARG A 204 0.28 3.43 -6.58
N VAL A 205 -0.69 4.13 -7.14
CA VAL A 205 -0.65 5.58 -7.23
C VAL A 205 -1.92 6.15 -6.61
N ARG A 206 -1.79 7.31 -5.97
CA ARG A 206 -2.89 8.07 -5.40
C ARG A 206 -2.76 9.53 -5.80
N PHE A 207 -3.89 10.12 -6.14
CA PHE A 207 -4.05 11.56 -6.33
C PHE A 207 -5.14 12.02 -5.38
N GLY A 208 -4.94 13.18 -4.78
CA GLY A 208 -5.94 13.67 -3.85
C GLY A 208 -5.62 15.05 -3.35
N PHE A 209 -6.35 15.45 -2.34
CA PHE A 209 -6.16 16.71 -1.67
C PHE A 209 -6.41 16.57 -0.18
N SER A 210 -5.71 17.38 0.61
CA SER A 210 -6.06 17.60 2.01
C SER A 210 -6.59 19.02 2.17
N PHE A 211 -7.61 19.22 3.00
CA PHE A 211 -8.14 20.54 3.33
C PHE A 211 -8.47 20.64 4.81
N LYS A 212 -8.58 21.88 5.31
CA LYS A 212 -8.95 22.17 6.69
C LYS A 212 -10.34 22.79 6.69
N PRO A 213 -11.41 22.04 7.07
CA PRO A 213 -12.76 22.57 7.07
C PRO A 213 -12.89 23.79 7.99
N LEU A 214 -12.14 23.80 9.09
CA LEU A 214 -12.01 24.93 10.01
C LEU A 214 -10.56 25.43 9.97
N PRO A 215 -10.18 26.39 9.08
CA PRO A 215 -8.78 26.79 8.89
C PRO A 215 -8.08 27.35 10.14
N LYS A 216 -8.87 27.87 11.09
CA LYS A 216 -8.40 28.35 12.41
C LYS A 216 -8.10 27.20 13.37
N VAL A 217 -8.82 26.07 13.27
CA VAL A 217 -8.58 24.86 14.07
C VAL A 217 -7.45 24.05 13.44
N LYS A 218 -6.30 24.00 14.11
CA LYS A 218 -5.13 23.27 13.58
C LYS A 218 -5.28 21.75 13.67
N LEU A 219 -6.11 21.27 14.60
CA LEU A 219 -6.27 19.87 14.97
C LEU A 219 -6.85 19.02 13.83
N LEU A 220 -7.83 19.56 13.10
CA LEU A 220 -8.60 18.80 12.11
C LEU A 220 -8.08 19.03 10.69
N THR A 221 -7.92 17.94 9.92
CA THR A 221 -7.65 17.99 8.48
C THR A 221 -8.33 16.81 7.79
N LEU A 222 -9.09 17.08 6.74
CA LEU A 222 -9.71 16.05 5.92
C LEU A 222 -8.86 15.80 4.68
N LYS A 223 -8.85 14.55 4.21
CA LYS A 223 -8.17 14.11 3.00
C LYS A 223 -9.13 13.27 2.18
N ALA A 224 -9.22 13.59 0.89
CA ALA A 224 -9.90 12.77 -0.09
C ALA A 224 -8.88 12.37 -1.16
N TYR A 225 -8.94 11.12 -1.63
CA TYR A 225 -8.06 10.65 -2.68
C TYR A 225 -8.70 9.59 -3.55
N TYR A 226 -8.26 9.55 -4.80
CA TYR A 226 -8.50 8.49 -5.75
C TYR A 226 -7.18 7.77 -6.00
N GLY A 227 -7.20 6.46 -6.13
CA GLY A 227 -5.99 5.71 -6.41
C GLY A 227 -6.23 4.46 -7.22
N PHE A 228 -5.17 3.98 -7.85
CA PHE A 228 -5.14 2.70 -8.54
C PHE A 228 -4.03 1.84 -7.96
N GLN A 229 -4.31 0.55 -7.82
CA GLN A 229 -3.35 -0.45 -7.46
C GLN A 229 -3.28 -1.50 -8.55
N GLN A 230 -2.05 -1.87 -8.88
CA GLN A 230 -1.78 -2.92 -9.83
C GLN A 230 -0.69 -3.84 -9.31
N GLU A 231 -0.93 -5.13 -9.42
CA GLU A 231 0.05 -6.20 -9.32
C GLU A 231 0.50 -6.63 -10.71
N PHE A 232 1.74 -7.10 -10.77
CA PHE A 232 2.38 -7.51 -12.01
C PHE A 232 3.44 -8.57 -11.71
N ASN A 233 3.80 -9.32 -12.75
CA ASN A 233 4.99 -10.16 -12.78
C ASN A 233 6.18 -9.34 -13.30
N THR A 234 7.38 -9.69 -12.88
CA THR A 234 8.60 -9.00 -13.28
C THR A 234 9.64 -10.01 -13.71
N ARG A 235 10.50 -9.63 -14.67
CA ARG A 235 11.66 -10.45 -15.06
C ARG A 235 12.71 -10.57 -13.95
N TRP A 236 12.62 -9.72 -12.91
CA TRP A 236 13.56 -9.66 -11.80
C TRP A 236 12.94 -10.22 -10.51
N GLY A 237 12.48 -11.46 -10.56
CA GLY A 237 11.83 -12.15 -9.45
C GLY A 237 11.01 -13.34 -9.91
N ASN A 238 10.34 -13.99 -8.96
CA ASN A 238 9.44 -15.11 -9.22
C ASN A 238 8.03 -14.61 -9.44
N ASP A 239 7.34 -15.13 -10.45
CA ASP A 239 6.02 -14.67 -10.84
C ASP A 239 4.98 -14.80 -9.73
N LEU A 240 4.18 -13.76 -9.56
CA LEU A 240 3.10 -13.73 -8.57
C LEU A 240 1.84 -14.40 -9.12
N ASN A 241 1.60 -14.31 -10.43
CA ASN A 241 0.53 -15.01 -11.12
C ASN A 241 1.15 -16.02 -12.08
N VAL A 242 1.07 -17.31 -11.74
CA VAL A 242 1.50 -18.42 -12.60
C VAL A 242 0.25 -19.16 -13.07
N GLU A 243 0.16 -19.38 -14.38
CA GLU A 243 -0.85 -20.24 -14.97
C GLU A 243 -0.45 -21.71 -14.81
N ARG A 244 -1.37 -22.52 -14.29
CA ARG A 244 -1.21 -23.96 -14.08
C ARG A 244 -2.28 -24.72 -14.82
N ILE A 245 -1.95 -25.92 -15.29
CA ILE A 245 -2.93 -26.85 -15.85
C ILE A 245 -3.43 -27.76 -14.72
N GLY A 246 -4.74 -27.83 -14.52
CA GLY A 246 -5.37 -28.72 -13.56
C GLY A 246 -5.09 -30.18 -13.88
N ARG A 247 -4.51 -30.94 -12.95
CA ARG A 247 -4.16 -32.36 -13.16
C ARG A 247 -5.38 -33.24 -13.48
N VAL A 248 -6.55 -32.89 -12.94
CA VAL A 248 -7.80 -33.66 -13.09
C VAL A 248 -8.69 -33.10 -14.20
N THR A 249 -8.69 -31.79 -14.39
CA THR A 249 -9.63 -31.11 -15.31
C THR A 249 -9.01 -30.72 -16.64
N GLY A 250 -7.68 -30.71 -16.77
CA GLY A 250 -6.97 -30.18 -17.94
C GLY A 250 -7.10 -28.65 -18.12
N ASN A 251 -7.86 -27.97 -17.25
CA ASN A 251 -8.14 -26.55 -17.39
C ASN A 251 -6.97 -25.71 -16.87
N VAL A 252 -6.64 -24.65 -17.60
CA VAL A 252 -5.69 -23.64 -17.13
C VAL A 252 -6.33 -22.81 -16.01
N TYR A 253 -5.66 -22.71 -14.87
CA TYR A 253 -6.06 -21.86 -13.75
C TYR A 253 -4.86 -21.06 -13.23
N THR A 254 -5.15 -19.87 -12.73
CA THR A 254 -4.17 -19.01 -12.07
C THR A 254 -4.14 -19.31 -10.57
N ASP A 255 -2.96 -19.65 -10.03
CA ASP A 255 -2.76 -19.89 -8.60
C ASP A 255 -3.07 -18.68 -7.72
N MET A 256 -2.74 -17.49 -8.24
CA MET A 256 -2.82 -16.23 -7.50
C MET A 256 -3.27 -15.10 -8.41
N LYS A 257 -4.56 -14.81 -8.37
CA LYS A 257 -5.12 -13.67 -9.10
C LYS A 257 -4.46 -12.37 -8.61
N PHE A 258 -4.17 -11.49 -9.57
CA PHE A 258 -3.74 -10.13 -9.27
C PHE A 258 -4.81 -9.39 -8.48
N ASN A 259 -4.38 -8.70 -7.43
CA ASN A 259 -5.25 -7.86 -6.61
C ASN A 259 -5.21 -6.41 -7.13
N ASN A 260 -5.71 -6.24 -8.35
CA ASN A 260 -5.79 -4.95 -9.03
C ASN A 260 -7.12 -4.28 -8.70
N TYR A 261 -7.10 -3.03 -8.27
CA TYR A 261 -8.33 -2.32 -7.92
C TYR A 261 -8.14 -0.81 -7.89
N VAL A 262 -9.26 -0.11 -7.99
CA VAL A 262 -9.36 1.33 -7.77
C VAL A 262 -9.79 1.62 -6.33
N ILE A 263 -9.36 2.76 -5.79
CA ILE A 263 -9.58 3.18 -4.41
C ILE A 263 -10.24 4.56 -4.40
N TRP A 264 -11.38 4.67 -3.73
CA TRP A 264 -11.92 5.91 -3.23
C TRP A 264 -11.57 6.03 -1.75
N GLY A 265 -10.84 7.07 -1.37
CA GLY A 265 -10.28 7.21 -0.04
C GLY A 265 -10.77 8.46 0.67
N LEU A 266 -11.31 8.30 1.87
CA LEU A 266 -11.62 9.38 2.80
C LEU A 266 -10.83 9.19 4.09
N GLN A 267 -10.18 10.25 4.54
CA GLN A 267 -9.33 10.21 5.72
C GLN A 267 -9.54 11.43 6.61
N LEU A 268 -9.92 11.17 7.85
CA LEU A 268 -9.89 12.13 8.96
C LEU A 268 -8.48 12.19 9.54
N ASN A 269 -7.94 13.38 9.77
CA ASN A 269 -6.69 13.56 10.49
C ASN A 269 -6.91 14.47 11.71
N LEU A 270 -6.48 13.99 12.86
CA LEU A 270 -6.43 14.68 14.14
C LEU A 270 -4.96 14.87 14.54
N ILE A 271 -4.55 16.11 14.81
CA ILE A 271 -3.16 16.48 15.08
C ILE A 271 -3.11 17.23 16.41
N PHE A 272 -2.53 16.61 17.43
CA PHE A 272 -2.33 17.15 18.78
C PHE A 272 -0.87 17.55 19.00
#